data_AF-A0A7X9B5T9-F1
#
_entry.id   AF-A0A7X9B5T9-F1
#
_cell.length_a   1.000
_cell.length_b   1.000
_cell.length_c   1.000
_cell.angle_alpha   90.00
_cell.angle_beta   90.00
_cell.angle_gamma   90.00
#
_symmetry.space_group_name_H-M   'P 1'
#
loop_
_entity.id
_entity.type
_entity.pdbx_description
1 polymer ?
#
loop_
_entity_poly.entity_id
_entity_poly.type
_entity_poly.pdbx_seq_one_letter_code
_entity_poly.pdbx_strand_id
1 'polypeptide(L)'
;GGSPLKTLAFYIFDIAHNLFGIPVGVQAAAARHFNPSNDTEDISAIIMRFPNGALFSLNVMITPWAGSDRIEFHGTDGSIIMDKWPPAGNGPIIINTKAGGRRTVTPQTNTNWHIPMIEDFCQAIRQKRAPVCSIRSAYITELITDAVFRAMDSGKEEKVLTEGLL
;
A
#
# COMPACT_ATOMS: atom_id res chain seq x y z
N GLY A 1 -15.17 -15.42 -4.17
CA GLY A 1 -14.20 -15.00 -3.15
C GLY A 1 -14.03 -13.50 -3.20
N GLY A 2 -13.56 -12.87 -2.11
CA GLY A 2 -13.19 -11.45 -2.14
C GLY A 2 -11.75 -11.31 -2.64
N SER A 3 -11.51 -10.41 -3.60
CA SER A 3 -10.19 -10.10 -4.13
C SER A 3 -9.17 -9.79 -3.01
N PRO A 4 -7.99 -10.42 -2.99
CA PRO A 4 -6.89 -10.04 -2.09
C PRO A 4 -6.48 -8.58 -2.24
N LEU A 5 -6.62 -7.99 -3.43
CA LEU A 5 -6.34 -6.57 -3.60
C LEU A 5 -7.33 -5.68 -2.83
N LYS A 6 -8.62 -6.03 -2.82
CA LYS A 6 -9.63 -5.28 -2.06
C LYS A 6 -9.61 -5.52 -0.56
N THR A 7 -9.04 -6.65 -0.12
CA THR A 7 -9.07 -7.06 1.30
C THR A 7 -7.74 -6.89 2.03
N LEU A 8 -6.62 -7.02 1.33
CA LEU A 8 -5.27 -6.97 1.89
C LEU A 8 -4.42 -5.86 1.26
N ALA A 9 -4.50 -5.66 -0.06
CA ALA A 9 -3.69 -4.61 -0.70
C ALA A 9 -4.29 -3.20 -0.54
N PHE A 10 -5.58 -3.10 -0.24
CA PHE A 10 -6.31 -1.83 -0.21
C PHE A 10 -5.67 -0.81 0.75
N TYR A 11 -5.30 -1.24 1.96
CA TYR A 11 -4.62 -0.35 2.90
C TYR A 11 -3.17 -0.03 2.49
N ILE A 12 -2.53 -0.87 1.66
CA ILE A 12 -1.20 -0.55 1.08
C ILE A 12 -1.33 0.57 0.05
N PHE A 13 -2.36 0.49 -0.80
CA PHE A 13 -2.66 1.54 -1.77
C PHE A 13 -2.98 2.85 -1.04
N ASP A 14 -3.72 2.79 0.07
CA ASP A 14 -3.97 3.93 0.94
C ASP A 14 -2.68 4.53 1.52
N ILE A 15 -1.78 3.69 2.07
CA ILE A 15 -0.46 4.12 2.55
C ILE A 15 0.36 4.77 1.43
N ALA A 16 0.40 4.15 0.24
CA ALA A 16 1.19 4.63 -0.88
C ALA A 16 0.76 6.03 -1.31
N HIS A 17 -0.54 6.28 -1.46
CA HIS A 17 -1.00 7.60 -1.90
C HIS A 17 -0.93 8.66 -0.78
N ASN A 18 -1.09 8.27 0.48
CA ASN A 18 -0.87 9.17 1.61
C ASN A 18 0.60 9.61 1.74
N LEU A 19 1.55 8.76 1.36
CA LEU A 19 2.98 9.08 1.42
C LEU A 19 3.49 9.82 0.16
N PHE A 20 3.00 9.47 -1.02
CA PHE A 20 3.59 9.91 -2.29
C PHE A 20 2.64 10.72 -3.19
N GLY A 21 1.39 10.93 -2.75
CA GLY A 21 0.34 11.56 -3.55
C GLY A 21 -0.34 10.56 -4.49
N ILE A 22 -1.16 11.04 -5.42
CA ILE A 22 -1.89 10.15 -6.34
C ILE A 22 -0.96 9.71 -7.48
N PRO A 23 -0.82 8.40 -7.77
CA PRO A 23 -0.04 7.95 -8.92
C PRO A 23 -0.70 8.37 -10.24
N VAL A 24 0.12 8.64 -11.26
CA VAL A 24 -0.34 9.04 -12.60
C VAL A 24 -0.72 7.85 -13.48
N GLY A 25 -0.22 6.67 -13.16
CA GLY A 25 -0.44 5.46 -13.93
C GLY A 25 -0.04 4.20 -13.17
N VAL A 26 -0.63 3.09 -13.57
CA VAL A 26 -0.46 1.77 -12.97
C VAL A 26 -0.28 0.74 -14.06
N GLN A 27 0.71 -0.14 -13.90
CA GLN A 27 0.82 -1.38 -14.66
C GLN A 27 0.68 -2.56 -13.71
N ALA A 28 -0.07 -3.59 -14.12
CA ALA A 28 -0.31 -4.73 -13.26
C ALA A 28 -0.50 -6.03 -14.05
N ALA A 29 -0.24 -7.15 -13.38
CA ALA A 29 -0.52 -8.49 -13.87
C ALA A 29 -0.98 -9.37 -12.70
N ALA A 30 -1.84 -10.35 -12.98
CA ALA A 30 -2.34 -11.28 -11.99
C ALA A 30 -2.49 -12.69 -12.56
N ALA A 31 -2.25 -13.69 -11.71
CA ALA A 31 -2.72 -15.05 -11.92
C ALA A 31 -4.12 -15.17 -11.31
N ARG A 32 -5.10 -15.70 -12.05
CA ARG A 32 -6.50 -15.84 -11.60
C ARG A 32 -6.96 -17.29 -11.40
N HIS A 33 -6.06 -18.26 -11.59
CA HIS A 33 -6.38 -19.69 -11.54
C HIS A 33 -5.19 -20.56 -11.11
N PHE A 34 -4.13 -19.97 -10.54
CA PHE A 34 -2.98 -20.75 -10.12
C PHE A 34 -3.33 -21.66 -8.93
N ASN A 35 -4.16 -21.17 -8.01
CA ASN A 35 -4.89 -21.96 -7.02
C ASN A 35 -6.32 -22.27 -7.53
N PRO A 36 -6.64 -23.54 -7.84
CA PRO A 36 -7.96 -23.93 -8.35
C PRO A 36 -9.13 -23.69 -7.37
N SER A 37 -8.85 -23.46 -6.08
CA SER A 37 -9.89 -23.19 -5.07
C SER A 37 -10.28 -21.71 -4.95
N ASN A 38 -9.63 -20.82 -5.70
CA ASN A 38 -9.93 -19.40 -5.72
C ASN A 38 -10.54 -18.99 -7.07
N ASP A 39 -11.57 -18.16 -7.02
CA ASP A 39 -12.24 -17.55 -8.17
C ASP A 39 -11.75 -16.12 -8.44
N THR A 40 -10.77 -15.65 -7.66
CA THR A 40 -10.12 -14.34 -7.78
C THR A 40 -8.62 -14.49 -7.99
N GLU A 41 -7.91 -13.37 -8.14
CA GLU A 41 -6.46 -13.36 -8.20
C GLU A 41 -5.81 -13.94 -6.94
N ASP A 42 -4.78 -14.76 -7.11
CA ASP A 42 -4.01 -15.35 -6.02
C ASP A 42 -2.56 -14.87 -5.94
N ILE A 43 -2.03 -14.43 -7.09
CA ILE A 43 -0.76 -13.72 -7.22
C ILE A 43 -1.01 -12.47 -8.05
N SER A 44 -0.52 -11.33 -7.60
CA SER A 44 -0.58 -10.07 -8.32
C SER A 44 0.72 -9.29 -8.19
N ALA A 45 1.15 -8.69 -9.29
CA ALA A 45 2.27 -7.77 -9.35
C ALA A 45 1.77 -6.43 -9.87
N ILE A 46 2.08 -5.34 -9.15
CA ILE A 46 1.62 -3.99 -9.43
C ILE A 46 2.82 -3.05 -9.42
N ILE A 47 2.87 -2.11 -10.36
CA ILE A 47 3.79 -0.98 -10.39
C ILE A 47 2.98 0.30 -10.55
N MET A 48 3.15 1.24 -9.63
CA MET A 48 2.56 2.58 -9.67
C MET A 48 3.63 3.60 -10.00
N ARG A 49 3.34 4.52 -10.92
CA ARG A 49 4.21 5.65 -11.24
C ARG A 49 3.64 6.94 -10.68
N PHE A 50 4.46 7.73 -10.00
CA PHE A 50 4.08 9.03 -9.43
C PHE A 50 4.50 10.19 -10.33
N PRO A 51 3.91 11.40 -10.17
CA PRO A 51 4.22 12.56 -11.01
C PRO A 51 5.71 12.93 -11.06
N ASN A 52 6.45 12.67 -9.97
CA ASN A 52 7.88 12.96 -9.85
C ASN A 52 8.78 11.83 -10.43
N GLY A 53 8.20 10.81 -11.06
CA GLY A 53 8.93 9.67 -11.62
C GLY A 53 9.28 8.57 -10.60
N ALA A 54 8.92 8.73 -9.32
CA ALA A 54 9.05 7.64 -8.35
C ALA A 54 8.17 6.45 -8.75
N LEU A 55 8.61 5.26 -8.37
CA LEU A 55 7.88 4.01 -8.56
C LEU A 55 7.57 3.37 -7.22
N PHE A 56 6.36 2.82 -7.08
CA PHE A 56 6.00 1.94 -5.98
C PHE A 56 5.59 0.59 -6.57
N SER A 57 6.26 -0.48 -6.17
CA SER A 57 5.94 -1.83 -6.59
C SER A 57 5.34 -2.63 -5.44
N LEU A 58 4.36 -3.46 -5.76
CA LEU A 58 3.70 -4.33 -4.80
C LEU A 58 3.50 -5.71 -5.41
N ASN A 59 3.91 -6.74 -4.66
CA ASN A 59 3.52 -8.11 -4.94
C ASN A 59 2.57 -8.58 -3.85
N VAL A 60 1.43 -9.12 -4.26
CA VAL A 60 0.41 -9.67 -3.37
C VAL A 60 0.28 -11.15 -3.69
N MET A 61 0.53 -12.00 -2.70
CA MET A 61 0.54 -13.44 -2.85
C MET A 61 -0.24 -14.06 -1.70
N ILE A 62 -1.29 -14.82 -2.03
CA ILE A 62 -2.10 -15.56 -1.05
C ILE A 62 -1.94 -17.08 -1.21
N THR A 63 -0.92 -17.51 -1.95
CA THR A 63 -0.57 -18.92 -2.07
C THR A 63 -0.06 -19.46 -0.73
N PRO A 64 -0.22 -20.76 -0.45
CA PRO A 64 0.41 -21.39 0.70
C PRO A 64 1.91 -21.06 0.76
N TRP A 65 2.43 -20.80 1.96
CA TRP A 65 3.83 -20.42 2.21
C TRP A 65 4.29 -19.07 1.66
N ALA A 66 3.38 -18.21 1.16
CA ALA A 66 3.71 -16.80 0.96
C ALA A 66 4.19 -16.22 2.31
N GLY A 67 5.41 -15.68 2.32
CA GLY A 67 6.14 -15.37 3.55
C GLY A 67 6.66 -13.93 3.59
N SER A 68 6.50 -13.34 4.78
CA SER A 68 6.96 -12.03 5.26
C SER A 68 6.40 -10.80 4.54
N ASP A 69 5.55 -10.04 5.25
CA ASP A 69 5.21 -8.67 4.86
C ASP A 69 6.45 -7.79 4.99
N ARG A 70 6.80 -7.07 3.93
CA ARG A 70 7.93 -6.14 3.93
C ARG A 70 7.62 -4.93 3.07
N ILE A 71 8.00 -3.75 3.56
CA ILE A 71 7.98 -2.51 2.77
C ILE A 71 9.33 -1.84 2.83
N GLU A 72 9.76 -1.29 1.70
CA GLU A 72 11.04 -0.62 1.55
C GLU A 72 10.88 0.71 0.83
N PHE A 73 11.62 1.71 1.29
CA PHE A 73 11.72 3.03 0.68
C PHE A 73 13.17 3.31 0.36
N HIS A 74 13.45 3.63 -0.90
CA HIS A 74 14.79 3.91 -1.40
C HIS A 74 14.84 5.33 -1.94
N GLY A 75 15.69 6.16 -1.37
CA GLY A 75 15.90 7.55 -1.75
C GLY A 75 17.35 7.83 -2.14
N THR A 76 17.65 9.08 -2.43
CA THR A 76 18.98 9.52 -2.89
C THR A 76 20.05 9.48 -1.79
N ASP A 77 19.64 9.55 -0.52
CA ASP A 77 20.55 9.62 0.63
C ASP A 77 20.48 8.39 1.54
N GLY A 78 19.73 7.36 1.16
CA GLY A 78 19.60 6.14 1.95
C GLY A 78 18.35 5.34 1.66
N SER A 79 18.09 4.37 2.53
CA SER A 79 16.89 3.54 2.49
C SER A 79 16.34 3.24 3.87
N ILE A 80 15.04 3.00 3.90
CA ILE A 80 14.30 2.54 5.07
C ILE A 80 13.67 1.19 4.70
N ILE A 81 13.93 0.18 5.51
CA ILE A 81 13.39 -1.17 5.33
C ILE A 81 12.60 -1.49 6.58
N MET A 82 11.32 -1.81 6.42
CA MET A 82 10.42 -2.21 7.51
C MET A 82 10.06 -3.67 7.29
N ASP A 83 10.68 -4.55 8.08
CA ASP A 83 10.51 -6.01 7.98
C ASP A 83 9.40 -6.49 8.90
N LYS A 84 8.52 -7.40 8.44
CA LYS A 84 7.25 -7.80 9.11
C LYS A 84 6.24 -6.65 9.21
N TRP A 85 6.16 -5.87 8.13
CA TRP A 85 5.25 -4.75 7.96
C TRP A 85 4.67 -4.79 6.55
N PRO A 86 3.42 -4.33 6.35
CA PRO A 86 2.29 -4.14 7.29
C PRO A 86 1.44 -5.42 7.45
N PRO A 87 0.40 -5.51 8.32
CA PRO A 87 -0.19 -4.48 9.19
C PRO A 87 0.34 -4.49 10.63
N ALA A 88 1.08 -5.54 11.02
CA ALA A 88 1.37 -5.81 12.42
C ALA A 88 2.28 -4.77 13.07
N GLY A 89 3.14 -4.11 12.30
CA GLY A 89 3.95 -3.01 12.81
C GLY A 89 5.06 -3.43 13.79
N ASN A 90 5.42 -4.72 13.83
CA ASN A 90 6.13 -5.30 14.98
C ASN A 90 7.58 -5.70 14.69
N GLY A 91 8.01 -5.68 13.43
CA GLY A 91 9.40 -5.99 13.10
C GLY A 91 10.29 -4.76 12.97
N PRO A 92 11.61 -4.97 12.86
CA PRO A 92 12.61 -3.90 12.94
C PRO A 92 12.51 -2.92 11.77
N ILE A 93 12.81 -1.65 12.04
CA ILE A 93 13.05 -0.64 11.01
C ILE A 93 14.57 -0.53 10.82
N ILE A 94 15.04 -0.88 9.64
CA ILE A 94 16.46 -0.80 9.27
C ILE A 94 16.65 0.46 8.42
N ILE A 95 17.56 1.34 8.84
CA ILE A 95 17.88 2.58 8.15
C ILE A 95 19.31 2.49 7.65
N ASN A 96 19.48 2.66 6.34
CA ASN A 96 20.78 2.75 5.68
C ASN A 96 21.01 4.18 5.18
N THR A 97 22.23 4.69 5.31
CA THR A 97 22.60 6.03 4.82
C THR A 97 23.62 5.96 3.70
N LYS A 98 23.65 6.97 2.83
CA LYS A 98 24.62 7.11 1.73
C LYS A 98 26.08 7.02 2.17
N ALA A 99 26.38 7.44 3.40
CA ALA A 99 27.73 7.36 3.98
C ALA A 99 28.10 5.95 4.49
N GLY A 100 27.27 4.93 4.24
CA GLY A 100 27.49 3.56 4.69
C GLY A 100 27.02 3.28 6.13
N GLY A 101 26.32 4.22 6.76
CA GLY A 101 25.76 4.02 8.10
C GLY A 101 24.57 3.05 8.06
N ARG A 102 24.50 2.12 9.01
CA ARG A 102 23.36 1.22 9.20
C ARG A 102 22.94 1.22 10.67
N ARG A 103 21.66 1.43 10.92
CA ARG A 103 21.08 1.28 12.26
C ARG A 103 19.74 0.57 12.20
N THR A 104 19.45 -0.16 13.28
CA THR A 104 18.15 -0.78 13.50
C THR A 104 17.43 -0.01 14.60
N VAL A 105 16.17 0.32 14.36
CA VAL A 105 15.29 0.99 15.31
C VAL A 105 14.15 0.04 15.64
N THR A 106 13.91 -0.15 16.94
CA THR A 106 12.69 -0.83 17.41
C THR A 106 11.52 0.13 17.21
N PRO A 107 10.50 -0.25 16.42
CA PRO A 107 9.36 0.63 16.21
C PRO A 107 8.61 0.88 17.52
N GLN A 108 8.07 2.08 17.67
CA GLN A 108 7.15 2.42 18.76
C GLN A 108 5.74 2.36 18.21
N THR A 109 5.13 1.18 18.26
CA THR A 109 3.75 0.94 17.82
C THR A 109 2.90 0.53 19.01
N ASN A 110 1.60 0.77 18.91
CA ASN A 110 0.65 0.20 19.87
C ASN A 110 0.51 -1.30 19.56
N THR A 111 0.56 -2.16 20.60
CA THR A 111 0.33 -3.61 20.45
C THR A 111 -0.95 -3.91 19.68
N ASN A 112 -1.97 -3.05 19.85
CA ASN A 112 -3.15 -3.04 19.01
C ASN A 112 -3.08 -1.82 18.06
N TRP A 113 -2.69 -2.07 16.81
CA TRP A 113 -2.56 -1.05 15.76
C TRP A 113 -3.88 -0.36 15.39
N HIS A 114 -5.03 -0.87 15.83
CA HIS A 114 -6.32 -0.19 15.64
C HIS A 114 -6.55 0.96 16.63
N ILE A 115 -5.90 0.94 17.80
CA ILE A 115 -6.13 1.93 18.85
C ILE A 115 -5.84 3.36 18.37
N PRO A 116 -4.68 3.65 17.74
CA PRO A 116 -4.41 5.01 17.24
C PRO A 116 -5.46 5.51 16.23
N MET A 117 -6.03 4.61 15.41
CA MET A 117 -7.07 4.98 14.43
C MET A 117 -8.38 5.35 15.12
N ILE A 118 -8.78 4.59 16.14
CA ILE A 118 -10.00 4.87 16.93
C ILE A 118 -9.83 6.18 17.71
N GLU A 119 -8.65 6.40 18.30
CA GLU A 119 -8.33 7.62 19.03
C GLU A 119 -8.36 8.85 18.11
N ASP A 120 -7.75 8.76 16.91
CA ASP A 120 -7.81 9.82 15.91
C ASP A 120 -9.25 10.16 15.52
N PHE A 121 -10.08 9.16 15.25
CA PHE A 121 -11.48 9.36 14.92
C PHE A 121 -12.25 10.07 16.05
N CYS A 122 -12.08 9.63 17.30
CA CYS A 122 -12.68 10.27 18.46
C CYS A 122 -12.23 11.73 18.62
N GLN A 123 -10.93 11.99 18.42
CA GLN A 123 -10.38 13.34 18.47
C GLN A 123 -10.89 14.23 17.33
N ALA A 124 -11.01 13.68 16.12
CA ALA A 124 -11.49 14.38 14.95
C ALA A 124 -12.91 14.95 15.17
N ILE A 125 -13.80 14.14 15.77
CA ILE A 125 -15.15 14.58 16.17
C ILE A 125 -15.08 15.73 17.18
N ARG A 126 -14.30 15.56 18.26
CA ARG A 126 -14.19 16.57 19.34
C ARG A 126 -13.63 17.89 18.84
N GLN A 127 -12.65 17.83 17.94
CA GLN A 127 -11.92 18.98 17.41
C GLN A 127 -12.56 19.55 16.13
N LYS A 128 -13.61 18.93 15.60
CA LYS A 128 -14.26 19.30 14.34
C LYS A 128 -13.28 19.37 13.16
N ARG A 129 -12.37 18.40 13.08
CA ARG A 129 -11.44 18.23 11.95
C ARG A 129 -11.74 16.93 11.19
N ALA A 130 -11.16 16.77 10.01
CA ALA A 130 -11.20 15.49 9.32
C ALA A 130 -10.37 14.44 10.10
N PRO A 131 -10.82 13.17 10.13
CA PRO A 131 -9.97 12.06 10.57
C PRO A 131 -8.88 11.80 9.53
N VAL A 132 -7.78 11.18 9.96
CA VAL A 132 -6.68 10.74 9.09
C VAL A 132 -7.21 9.81 8.01
N CYS A 133 -8.02 8.81 8.39
CA CYS A 133 -8.71 7.92 7.45
C CYS A 133 -10.05 8.53 7.02
N SER A 134 -10.02 9.42 6.02
CA SER A 134 -11.21 10.09 5.49
C SER A 134 -11.88 9.33 4.33
N ILE A 135 -13.15 9.63 4.05
CA ILE A 135 -13.86 9.13 2.85
C ILE A 135 -13.12 9.54 1.57
N ARG A 136 -12.51 10.74 1.55
CA ARG A 136 -11.71 11.20 0.41
C ARG A 136 -10.51 10.29 0.17
N SER A 137 -9.81 9.89 1.24
CA SER A 137 -8.70 8.92 1.15
C SER A 137 -9.19 7.60 0.58
N ALA A 138 -10.29 7.07 1.09
CA ALA A 138 -10.88 5.82 0.59
C ALA A 138 -11.29 5.92 -0.89
N TYR A 139 -11.85 7.05 -1.32
CA TYR A 139 -12.22 7.28 -2.72
C TYR A 139 -10.98 7.28 -3.63
N ILE A 140 -9.91 7.97 -3.24
CA ILE A 140 -8.63 7.95 -3.97
C ILE A 140 -8.08 6.51 -4.05
N THR A 141 -8.14 5.77 -2.95
CA THR A 141 -7.71 4.37 -2.91
C THR A 141 -8.52 3.49 -3.86
N GLU A 142 -9.83 3.70 -3.98
CA GLU A 142 -10.66 2.97 -4.94
C GLU A 142 -10.33 3.36 -6.40
N LEU A 143 -10.04 4.64 -6.69
CA LEU A 143 -9.59 5.06 -8.03
C LEU A 143 -8.28 4.39 -8.44
N ILE A 144 -7.35 4.23 -7.50
CA ILE A 144 -6.10 3.49 -7.72
C ILE A 144 -6.40 2.01 -7.93
N THR A 145 -7.28 1.43 -7.11
CA THR A 145 -7.66 0.03 -7.19
C THR A 145 -8.34 -0.29 -8.53
N ASP A 146 -9.23 0.58 -9.01
CA ASP A 146 -9.83 0.48 -10.34
C ASP A 146 -8.78 0.50 -11.46
N ALA A 147 -7.81 1.42 -11.39
CA ALA A 147 -6.71 1.47 -12.36
C ALA A 147 -5.86 0.19 -12.34
N VAL A 148 -5.63 -0.41 -11.18
CA VAL A 148 -4.96 -1.71 -11.05
C VAL A 148 -5.74 -2.80 -11.79
N PHE A 149 -7.05 -2.92 -11.57
CA PHE A 149 -7.87 -3.93 -12.23
C PHE A 149 -7.93 -3.73 -13.75
N ARG A 150 -8.10 -2.49 -14.22
CA ARG A 150 -8.03 -2.18 -15.65
C ARG A 150 -6.67 -2.56 -16.23
N ALA A 151 -5.57 -2.32 -15.53
CA ALA A 151 -4.22 -2.63 -16.01
C ALA A 151 -4.00 -4.14 -16.13
N MET A 152 -4.56 -4.91 -15.19
CA MET A 152 -4.54 -6.37 -15.25
C MET A 152 -5.32 -6.90 -16.45
N ASP A 153 -6.49 -6.33 -16.73
CA ASP A 153 -7.36 -6.78 -17.82
C ASP A 153 -6.83 -6.35 -19.20
N SER A 154 -6.29 -5.14 -19.32
CA SER A 154 -5.78 -4.61 -20.58
C SER A 154 -4.36 -5.06 -20.92
N GLY A 155 -3.61 -5.52 -19.91
CA GLY A 155 -2.18 -5.88 -20.02
C GLY A 155 -1.29 -4.68 -20.32
N LYS A 156 -1.78 -3.45 -20.12
CA LYS A 156 -1.11 -2.19 -20.44
C LYS A 156 -1.07 -1.30 -19.20
N GLU A 157 -0.30 -0.22 -19.29
CA GLU A 157 -0.38 0.83 -18.30
C GLU A 157 -1.72 1.58 -18.41
N GLU A 158 -2.39 1.75 -17.27
CA GLU A 158 -3.65 2.44 -17.14
C GLU A 158 -3.51 3.69 -16.27
N LYS A 159 -4.20 4.77 -16.64
CA LYS A 159 -4.21 6.00 -15.84
C LYS A 159 -5.09 5.83 -14.60
N VAL A 160 -4.70 6.51 -13.52
CA VAL A 160 -5.60 6.77 -12.38
C VAL A 160 -6.51 7.93 -12.76
N LEU A 161 -7.81 7.67 -12.84
CA LEU A 161 -8.80 8.65 -13.26
C LEU A 161 -9.16 9.56 -12.08
N THR A 162 -8.55 10.74 -12.02
CA THR A 162 -8.75 11.72 -10.93
C THR A 162 -9.86 12.72 -11.23
N GLU A 163 -10.57 12.52 -12.34
CA GLU A 163 -11.73 13.30 -12.76
C GLU A 163 -12.84 13.14 -11.70
N GLY A 164 -13.11 14.21 -10.93
CA GLY A 164 -14.06 14.19 -9.81
C GLY A 164 -13.45 14.39 -8.42
N LEU A 165 -12.13 14.62 -8.31
CA LEU A 165 -11.48 15.02 -7.05
C LEU A 165 -11.54 16.54 -6.75
N LEU A 166 -12.21 17.31 -7.63
CA LEU A 166 -12.46 18.74 -7.52
C LEU A 166 -13.57 19.06 -6.53
#